data_AF-A0A0F9W2F8-F1
#
_entry.id   AF-A0A0F9W2F8-F1
#
_cell.length_a   1.000
_cell.length_b   1.000
_cell.length_c   1.000
_cell.angle_alpha   90.00
_cell.angle_beta   90.00
_cell.angle_gamma   90.00
#
_symmetry.space_group_name_H-M   'P 1'
#
loop_
_entity.id
_entity.type
_entity.pdbx_description
1 polymer ?
#
loop_
_entity_poly.entity_id
_entity_poly.type
_entity_poly.pdbx_seq_one_letter_code
_entity_poly.pdbx_strand_id
1 'polypeptide(L)'
;MKHAREDYNRIQDPDGLIPEDEPVFLLRGQDEFAWRAVFFYAQTAKSKGGDPEIVKNALEQSNRMRHWSPQKSPDMPSEPSK
;
A
#
# COMPACT_ATOMS: atom_id res chain seq x y z
N MET A 1 3.90 3.85 13.67
CA MET A 1 2.66 3.72 12.86
C MET A 1 1.64 2.83 13.57
N LYS A 2 0.38 3.28 13.73
CA LYS A 2 -0.72 2.47 14.29
C LYS A 2 -1.41 1.66 13.17
N HIS A 3 -1.14 0.37 13.09
CA HIS A 3 -1.81 -0.55 12.15
C HIS A 3 -2.84 -1.40 12.90
N ALA A 4 -3.98 -1.72 12.28
CA ALA A 4 -5.06 -2.49 12.91
C ALA A 4 -4.70 -3.96 13.21
N ARG A 5 -3.56 -4.45 12.68
CA ARG A 5 -3.01 -5.77 12.98
C ARG A 5 -1.63 -5.66 13.62
N GLU A 6 -1.46 -6.23 14.81
CA GLU A 6 -0.22 -6.18 15.61
C GLU A 6 0.96 -6.93 14.97
N ASP A 7 0.69 -7.94 14.14
CA ASP A 7 1.72 -8.75 13.45
C ASP A 7 2.49 -7.96 12.36
N TYR A 8 2.06 -6.74 12.06
CA TYR A 8 2.69 -5.84 11.08
C TYR A 8 3.75 -4.91 11.69
N ASN A 9 3.98 -4.97 13.01
CA ASN A 9 5.05 -4.20 13.66
C ASN A 9 6.46 -4.50 13.11
N ARG A 10 6.63 -5.60 12.35
CA ARG A 10 7.90 -5.97 11.68
C ARG A 10 8.16 -5.24 10.35
N ILE A 11 7.16 -4.57 9.76
CA ILE A 11 7.24 -3.88 8.46
C ILE A 11 7.34 -2.36 8.68
N GLN A 12 7.92 -1.95 9.80
CA GLN A 12 7.99 -0.54 10.22
C GLN A 12 9.34 0.08 9.90
N ASP A 13 9.28 1.40 9.71
CA ASP A 13 10.38 2.30 9.41
C ASP A 13 11.54 2.17 10.42
N PRO A 14 12.63 1.47 10.06
CA PRO A 14 13.72 1.16 10.99
C PRO A 14 14.58 2.38 11.30
N ASP A 15 14.48 3.42 10.48
CA ASP A 15 15.27 4.65 10.60
C ASP A 15 14.52 5.74 11.38
N GLY A 16 13.25 5.51 11.74
CA GLY A 16 12.44 6.42 12.56
C GLY A 16 12.16 7.78 11.90
N LEU A 17 12.10 7.81 10.57
CA LEU A 17 11.83 8.98 9.74
C LEU A 17 10.34 9.33 9.63
N ILE A 18 9.43 8.37 9.83
CA ILE A 18 7.98 8.58 9.81
C ILE A 18 7.55 9.11 11.18
N PRO A 19 7.00 10.33 11.27
CA PRO A 19 6.45 10.88 12.51
C PRO A 19 5.41 9.95 13.17
N GLU A 20 5.35 9.98 14.50
CA GLU A 20 4.47 9.08 15.25
C GLU A 20 2.98 9.24 14.92
N ASP A 21 2.57 10.45 14.54
CA ASP A 21 1.19 10.86 14.23
C ASP A 21 0.87 10.85 12.73
N GLU A 22 1.83 10.53 11.86
CA GLU A 22 1.58 10.47 10.43
C GLU A 22 0.65 9.28 10.11
N PRO A 23 -0.50 9.52 9.45
CA PRO A 23 -1.36 8.44 9.00
C PRO A 23 -0.73 7.73 7.80
N VAL A 24 -0.47 6.43 7.95
CA VAL A 24 0.12 5.61 6.88
C VAL A 24 -0.79 4.45 6.50
N PHE A 25 -0.77 4.08 5.22
CA PHE A 25 -1.53 2.97 4.68
C PHE A 25 -0.62 2.05 3.85
N LEU A 26 -0.61 0.75 4.16
CA LEU A 26 0.22 -0.23 3.45
C LEU A 26 -0.63 -1.03 2.44
N LEU A 27 -0.28 -0.91 1.17
CA LEU A 27 -0.84 -1.70 0.08
C LEU A 27 0.09 -2.85 -0.30
N ARG A 28 -0.44 -4.07 -0.38
CA ARG A 28 0.32 -5.28 -0.72
C ARG A 28 -0.05 -5.78 -2.12
N GLY A 29 0.87 -6.41 -2.83
CA GLY A 29 0.61 -6.93 -4.18
C GLY A 29 -0.47 -8.01 -4.24
N GLN A 30 -0.70 -8.74 -3.16
CA GLN A 30 -1.77 -9.74 -3.08
C GLN A 30 -3.17 -9.14 -2.89
N ASP A 31 -3.31 -7.85 -2.61
CA ASP A 31 -4.61 -7.19 -2.48
C ASP A 31 -5.12 -6.83 -3.89
N GLU A 32 -6.31 -7.33 -4.23
CA GLU A 32 -6.88 -7.18 -5.57
C GLU A 32 -7.27 -5.75 -5.96
N PHE A 33 -7.42 -4.86 -4.99
CA PHE A 33 -7.76 -3.46 -5.19
C PHE A 33 -6.52 -2.55 -5.17
N ALA A 34 -5.42 -3.03 -4.60
CA ALA A 34 -4.23 -2.23 -4.37
C ALA A 34 -3.58 -1.69 -5.65
N TRP A 35 -3.56 -2.47 -6.74
CA TRP A 35 -3.03 -1.99 -8.02
C TRP A 35 -3.81 -0.78 -8.56
N ARG A 36 -5.14 -0.74 -8.35
CA ARG A 36 -5.97 0.40 -8.78
C ARG A 36 -5.61 1.66 -7.99
N ALA A 37 -5.46 1.52 -6.68
CA ALA A 37 -5.09 2.64 -5.81
C ALA A 37 -3.73 3.24 -6.22
N VAL A 38 -2.72 2.40 -6.45
CA VAL A 38 -1.38 2.84 -6.90
C VAL A 38 -1.43 3.45 -8.30
N PHE A 39 -2.22 2.87 -9.22
CA PHE A 39 -2.45 3.46 -10.54
C PHE A 39 -3.06 4.86 -10.44
N PHE A 40 -4.13 5.03 -9.66
CA PHE A 40 -4.79 6.32 -9.47
C PHE A 40 -3.85 7.34 -8.81
N TYR A 41 -3.03 6.92 -7.84
CA TYR A 41 -1.99 7.78 -7.27
C TYR A 41 -1.04 8.30 -8.35
N ALA A 42 -0.52 7.42 -9.22
CA ALA A 42 0.40 7.81 -10.29
C ALA A 42 -0.23 8.83 -11.25
N GLN A 43 -1.51 8.61 -11.63
CA GLN A 43 -2.24 9.51 -12.51
C GLN A 43 -2.46 10.88 -11.85
N THR A 44 -2.80 10.91 -10.57
CA THR A 44 -2.95 12.15 -9.80
C THR A 44 -1.63 12.91 -9.69
N ALA A 45 -0.54 12.22 -9.32
CA ALA A 45 0.79 12.80 -9.22
C ALA A 45 1.23 13.43 -10.56
N LYS A 46 1.03 12.70 -11.67
CA LYS A 46 1.29 13.20 -13.02
C LYS A 46 0.46 14.45 -13.34
N SER A 47 -0.83 14.45 -13.03
CA SER A 47 -1.73 15.58 -13.32
C SER A 47 -1.36 16.87 -12.58
N LYS A 48 -0.64 16.74 -11.47
CA LYS A 48 -0.17 17.86 -10.63
C LYS A 48 1.26 18.30 -10.94
N GLY A 49 1.88 17.74 -11.99
CA GLY A 49 3.27 18.04 -12.34
C GLY A 49 4.29 17.43 -11.38
N GLY A 50 3.92 16.34 -10.70
CA GLY A 50 4.83 15.59 -9.83
C GLY A 50 6.00 14.97 -10.59
N ASP A 51 6.99 14.51 -9.84
CA ASP A 51 8.23 13.94 -10.36
C ASP A 51 7.96 12.78 -11.36
N PRO A 52 8.46 12.86 -12.61
CA PRO A 52 8.31 11.80 -13.60
C PRO A 52 8.82 10.43 -13.15
N GLU A 53 9.87 10.37 -12.33
CA GLU A 53 10.40 9.10 -11.82
C GLU A 53 9.43 8.46 -10.82
N ILE A 54 8.80 9.25 -9.95
CA ILE A 54 7.77 8.76 -9.03
C ILE A 54 6.57 8.19 -9.81
N VAL A 55 6.12 8.91 -10.83
CA VAL A 55 5.01 8.46 -11.69
C VAL A 55 5.37 7.13 -12.37
N LYS A 56 6.57 7.04 -12.96
CA LYS A 56 7.04 5.82 -13.61
C LYS A 56 7.09 4.63 -12.64
N ASN A 57 7.74 4.80 -11.49
CA ASN A 57 7.86 3.74 -10.49
C ASN A 57 6.50 3.29 -9.96
N ALA A 58 5.57 4.21 -9.71
CA ALA A 58 4.22 3.87 -9.28
C ALA A 58 3.45 3.08 -10.35
N LEU A 59 3.57 3.43 -11.63
CA LEU A 59 2.94 2.68 -12.72
C LEU A 59 3.51 1.26 -12.86
N GLU A 60 4.84 1.12 -12.78
CA GLU A 60 5.50 -0.19 -12.80
C GLU A 60 5.08 -1.05 -11.61
N GLN A 61 5.01 -0.46 -10.42
CA GLN A 61 4.55 -1.14 -9.21
C GLN A 61 3.09 -1.58 -9.33
N SER A 62 2.21 -0.70 -9.78
CA SER A 62 0.81 -1.04 -10.07
C SER A 62 0.72 -2.23 -11.03
N ASN A 63 1.53 -2.25 -12.10
CA ASN A 63 1.54 -3.36 -13.04
C ASN A 63 1.98 -4.68 -12.41
N ARG A 64 3.01 -4.66 -11.55
CA ARG A 64 3.45 -5.84 -10.79
C ARG A 64 2.36 -6.34 -9.85
N MET A 65 1.67 -5.44 -9.16
CA MET A 65 0.57 -5.79 -8.24
C MET A 65 -0.61 -6.40 -8.99
N ARG A 66 -0.99 -5.85 -10.15
CA ARG A 66 -2.07 -6.38 -10.99
C ARG A 66 -1.83 -7.83 -11.43
N HIS A 67 -0.58 -8.21 -11.64
CA HIS A 67 -0.18 -9.54 -12.10
C HIS A 67 0.34 -10.45 -10.97
N TRP A 68 0.28 -9.99 -9.72
CA TRP A 68 0.69 -10.79 -8.58
C TRP A 68 -0.27 -11.96 -8.38
N SER A 69 0.23 -13.10 -7.91
CA SER A 69 -0.59 -14.25 -7.50
C SER A 69 -0.11 -14.71 -6.12
N PRO A 70 -1.00 -14.88 -5.14
CA PRO A 70 -2.46 -14.81 -5.22
C PRO A 70 -3.03 -13.38 -5.21
N GLN A 71 -4.26 -13.20 -5.69
CA GLN A 71 -5.09 -12.00 -5.50
C GLN A 71 -6.16 -12.29 -4.44
N LYS A 72 -6.31 -11.41 -3.45
CA LYS A 72 -7.19 -11.57 -2.29
C LYS A 72 -7.97 -10.28 -2.05
N SER A 73 -9.26 -10.42 -1.80
CA SER A 73 -10.07 -9.34 -1.25
C SER A 73 -9.67 -9.09 0.20
N PRO A 74 -9.65 -7.83 0.68
CA PRO A 74 -9.48 -7.51 2.08
C PRO A 74 -10.60 -8.13 2.92
N ASP A 75 -10.22 -8.79 4.01
CA ASP A 75 -11.10 -9.36 5.02
C ASP A 75 -10.81 -8.77 6.41
N MET A 76 -11.83 -8.75 7.25
CA MET A 76 -11.66 -8.50 8.67
C MET A 76 -11.40 -9.85 9.37
N PRO A 77 -10.52 -9.90 10.39
CA PRO A 77 -10.46 -11.09 11.25
C PRO A 77 -11.85 -11.35 11.83
N SER A 78 -12.40 -12.54 11.60
CA SER A 78 -13.55 -13.01 12.37
C SER A 78 -13.12 -13.13 13.84
N GLU A 79 -13.94 -12.67 14.79
CA GLU A 79 -13.66 -12.85 16.22
C GLU A 79 -13.30 -14.32 16.51
N PRO A 80 -12.27 -14.60 17.32
CA PRO A 80 -12.02 -15.97 17.75
C PRO A 80 -13.26 -16.47 18.48
N SER A 81 -13.83 -17.58 18.01
CA SER A 81 -14.92 -18.27 18.70
C SER A 81 -14.54 -18.45 20.16
N LYS A 82 -15.33 -17.87 21.07
CA LYS A 82 -15.21 -18.06 22.52
C LYS A 82 -15.43 -19.51 22.91
#